data_AF-A0A957A5T0-F1
#
_entry.id   AF-A0A957A5T0-F1
#
_cell.length_a   1.000
_cell.length_b   1.000
_cell.length_c   1.000
_cell.angle_alpha   90.00
_cell.angle_beta   90.00
_cell.angle_gamma   90.00
#
_symmetry.space_group_name_H-M   'P 1'
#
loop_
_entity.id
_entity.type
_entity.pdbx_description
1 polymer ?
#
loop_
_entity_poly.entity_id
_entity_poly.type
_entity_poly.pdbx_seq_one_letter_code
_entity_poly.pdbx_strand_id
1 'polypeptide(L)'
;EASAMIFGEYFPNPAMFGTDADAEALVSPLAATAVEGLGTAVLVFLIFALIDPRNSNRPQWMTPFFIGFTVAVLISLFAPITQAGWNPARDFGPRIVAFLAGWGDIAIPGPRGGFVAYILGPLVGGTLGGLVYDWTIGRALPVEEPIPAEVSRG
;
A
#
# COMPACT_ATOMS: atom_id res chain seq x y z
N GLU A 1 22.95 -7.55 10.37
CA GLU A 1 22.16 -6.47 9.72
C GLU A 1 21.52 -6.94 8.43
N ALA A 2 22.29 -7.40 7.44
CA ALA A 2 21.75 -7.79 6.12
C ALA A 2 20.67 -8.89 6.15
N SER A 3 20.75 -9.86 7.07
CA SER A 3 19.73 -10.92 7.20
C SER A 3 18.39 -10.43 7.76
N ALA A 4 18.39 -9.32 8.51
CA ALA A 4 17.17 -8.70 9.03
C ALA A 4 16.31 -8.12 7.90
N MET A 5 16.96 -7.76 6.78
CA MET A 5 16.33 -7.06 5.67
C MET A 5 15.36 -7.94 4.87
N ILE A 6 15.32 -9.25 5.15
CA ILE A 6 14.35 -10.18 4.59
C ILE A 6 12.98 -10.03 5.28
N PHE A 7 12.96 -9.50 6.50
CA PHE A 7 11.77 -9.47 7.38
C PHE A 7 11.11 -8.09 7.48
N GLY A 8 11.45 -7.14 6.62
CA GLY A 8 10.83 -5.83 6.63
C GLY A 8 11.24 -5.01 5.42
N GLU A 9 10.62 -3.84 5.29
CA GLU A 9 10.91 -2.90 4.23
C GLU A 9 11.86 -1.77 4.69
N TYR A 10 12.65 -1.24 3.77
CA TYR A 10 13.70 -0.28 4.03
C TYR A 10 13.78 0.69 2.85
N PHE A 11 14.06 1.95 3.17
CA PHE A 11 14.20 3.00 2.18
C PHE A 11 15.55 3.73 2.39
N PRO A 12 16.23 4.15 1.31
CA PRO A 12 16.04 3.62 -0.05
C PRO A 12 16.30 2.10 -0.08
N ASN A 13 15.88 1.41 -1.14
CA ASN A 13 16.01 -0.05 -1.20
C ASN A 13 17.49 -0.47 -1.04
N PRO A 14 17.85 -1.18 0.06
CA PRO A 14 19.24 -1.48 0.36
C PRO A 14 19.90 -2.39 -0.66
N ALA A 15 19.11 -3.23 -1.35
CA ALA A 15 19.62 -4.10 -2.41
C ALA A 15 20.02 -3.35 -3.69
N MET A 16 19.53 -2.10 -3.86
CA MET A 16 19.86 -1.26 -5.01
C MET A 16 20.86 -0.17 -4.68
N PHE A 17 20.72 0.45 -3.51
CA PHE A 17 21.48 1.65 -3.15
C PHE A 17 22.55 1.41 -2.08
N GLY A 18 22.54 0.26 -1.39
CA GLY A 18 23.44 -0.01 -0.27
C GLY A 18 22.86 0.43 1.08
N THR A 19 23.71 0.44 2.10
CA THR A 19 23.34 0.70 3.51
C THR A 19 24.22 1.77 4.18
N ASP A 20 25.03 2.47 3.38
CA ASP A 20 25.88 3.54 3.90
C ASP A 20 25.09 4.84 4.11
N ALA A 21 25.71 5.80 4.80
CA ALA A 21 25.09 7.08 5.11
C ALA A 21 24.73 7.89 3.85
N ASP A 22 25.51 7.74 2.78
CA ASP A 22 25.27 8.38 1.49
C ASP A 22 24.01 7.82 0.82
N ALA A 23 23.82 6.48 0.85
CA ALA A 23 22.59 5.85 0.40
C ALA A 23 21.38 6.32 1.23
N GLU A 24 21.48 6.28 2.56
CA GLU A 24 20.39 6.72 3.41
C GLU A 24 19.97 8.18 3.14
N ALA A 25 20.92 9.06 2.81
CA ALA A 25 20.66 10.45 2.48
C ALA A 25 19.84 10.65 1.19
N LEU A 26 19.77 9.66 0.30
CA LEU A 26 19.02 9.75 -0.96
C LEU A 26 17.50 9.87 -0.73
N VAL A 27 16.97 9.24 0.32
CA VAL A 27 15.53 9.22 0.62
C VAL A 27 15.31 9.51 2.09
N SER A 28 14.66 10.64 2.36
CA SER A 28 14.27 11.03 3.71
C SER A 28 13.04 10.24 4.19
N PRO A 29 12.85 10.06 5.52
CA PRO A 29 11.67 9.39 6.06
C PRO A 29 10.34 10.01 5.62
N LEU A 30 10.29 11.34 5.49
CA LEU A 30 9.09 12.02 5.00
C LEU A 30 8.82 11.70 3.52
N ALA A 31 9.87 11.70 2.68
CA ALA A 31 9.74 11.33 1.28
C ALA A 31 9.29 9.87 1.13
N ALA A 32 9.86 8.95 1.91
CA ALA A 32 9.44 7.56 1.93
C ALA A 32 7.97 7.41 2.35
N THR A 33 7.55 8.10 3.41
CA THR A 33 6.15 8.11 3.85
C THR A 33 5.20 8.63 2.75
N ALA A 34 5.60 9.68 2.03
CA ALA A 34 4.82 10.22 0.93
C ALA A 34 4.72 9.26 -0.26
N VAL A 35 5.79 8.55 -0.60
CA VAL A 35 5.81 7.52 -1.66
C VAL A 35 4.95 6.31 -1.29
N GLU A 36 5.07 5.82 -0.06
CA GLU A 36 4.22 4.76 0.48
C GLU A 36 2.73 5.17 0.47
N GLY A 37 2.44 6.40 0.88
CA GLY A 37 1.09 6.95 0.83
C GLY A 37 0.54 7.08 -0.59
N LEU A 38 1.33 7.63 -1.52
CA LEU A 38 0.92 7.78 -2.92
C LEU A 38 0.65 6.42 -3.59
N GLY A 39 1.56 5.46 -3.44
CA GLY A 39 1.38 4.12 -4.00
C GLY A 39 0.14 3.43 -3.44
N THR A 40 -0.10 3.53 -2.13
CA THR A 40 -1.30 2.96 -1.50
C THR A 40 -2.57 3.67 -1.94
N ALA A 41 -2.55 5.00 -2.10
CA ALA A 41 -3.69 5.77 -2.58
C ALA A 41 -4.12 5.34 -3.99
N VAL A 42 -3.16 5.18 -4.90
CA VAL A 42 -3.42 4.71 -6.27
C VAL A 42 -3.95 3.28 -6.25
N LEU A 43 -3.36 2.40 -5.42
CA LEU A 43 -3.80 1.01 -5.29
C LEU A 43 -5.24 0.92 -4.79
N VAL A 44 -5.58 1.60 -3.69
CA VAL A 44 -6.94 1.57 -3.11
C VAL A 44 -7.96 2.20 -4.06
N PHE A 45 -7.63 3.34 -4.67
CA PHE A 45 -8.49 3.98 -5.67
C PHE A 45 -8.85 3.02 -6.81
N LEU A 46 -7.84 2.34 -7.37
CA LEU A 46 -8.05 1.39 -8.47
C LEU A 46 -8.81 0.14 -8.01
N ILE A 47 -8.53 -0.38 -6.82
CA ILE A 47 -9.30 -1.50 -6.25
C ILE A 47 -10.78 -1.13 -6.20
N PHE A 48 -11.15 0.00 -5.62
CA PHE A 48 -12.55 0.42 -5.52
C PHE A 48 -13.18 0.61 -6.91
N ALA A 49 -12.48 1.24 -7.84
CA ALA A 49 -12.96 1.39 -9.22
C ALA A 49 -13.23 0.05 -9.92
N LEU A 50 -12.42 -0.97 -9.65
CA LEU A 50 -12.51 -2.27 -10.30
C LEU A 50 -13.50 -3.24 -9.61
N ILE A 51 -13.76 -3.09 -8.31
CA ILE A 51 -14.64 -4.00 -7.57
C ILE A 51 -16.07 -3.49 -7.42
N ASP A 52 -16.33 -2.18 -7.56
CA ASP A 52 -17.66 -1.62 -7.32
C ASP A 52 -18.71 -2.21 -8.29
N PRO A 53 -19.75 -2.90 -7.78
CA PRO A 53 -20.76 -3.55 -8.63
C PRO A 53 -21.60 -2.56 -9.46
N ARG A 54 -21.71 -1.29 -9.02
CA ARG A 54 -22.40 -0.21 -9.73
C ARG A 54 -21.64 0.23 -10.97
N ASN A 55 -20.34 -0.06 -11.05
CA ASN A 55 -19.53 0.21 -12.23
C ASN A 55 -19.75 -0.88 -13.29
N SER A 56 -20.61 -0.60 -14.25
CA SER A 56 -20.91 -1.51 -15.37
C SER A 56 -19.69 -1.84 -16.25
N ASN A 57 -18.67 -0.97 -16.25
CA ASN A 57 -17.44 -1.14 -17.03
C ASN A 57 -16.37 -1.96 -16.29
N ARG A 58 -16.65 -2.45 -15.08
CA ARG A 58 -15.68 -3.26 -14.33
C ARG A 58 -15.35 -4.55 -15.09
N PRO A 59 -14.09 -5.01 -15.05
CA PRO A 59 -13.64 -6.14 -15.87
C PRO A 59 -14.08 -7.52 -15.35
N GLN A 60 -15.14 -7.58 -14.52
CA GLN A 60 -15.78 -8.77 -13.94
C GLN A 60 -14.75 -9.84 -13.51
N TRP A 61 -14.60 -10.91 -14.29
CA TRP A 61 -13.70 -12.04 -14.01
C TRP A 61 -12.20 -11.69 -14.11
N MET A 62 -11.83 -10.64 -14.84
CA MET A 62 -10.45 -10.15 -14.95
C MET A 62 -10.07 -9.14 -13.86
N THR A 63 -10.98 -8.81 -12.94
CA THR A 63 -10.70 -7.86 -11.84
C THR A 63 -9.42 -8.21 -11.05
N PRO A 64 -9.18 -9.47 -10.64
CA PRO A 64 -7.95 -9.83 -9.94
C PRO A 64 -6.69 -9.63 -10.79
N PHE A 65 -6.78 -9.87 -12.11
CA PHE A 65 -5.66 -9.66 -13.03
C PHE A 65 -5.27 -8.19 -13.10
N PHE A 66 -6.25 -7.28 -13.24
CA PHE A 66 -5.96 -5.86 -13.29
C PHE A 66 -5.42 -5.32 -11.96
N ILE A 67 -5.92 -5.79 -10.82
CA ILE A 67 -5.35 -5.44 -9.51
C ILE A 67 -3.89 -5.91 -9.42
N GLY A 68 -3.61 -7.16 -9.80
CA GLY A 68 -2.25 -7.70 -9.81
C GLY A 68 -1.32 -6.95 -10.77
N PHE A 69 -1.82 -6.59 -11.96
CA PHE A 69 -1.07 -5.80 -12.94
C PHE A 69 -0.76 -4.39 -12.41
N THR A 70 -1.73 -3.73 -11.77
CA THR A 70 -1.50 -2.45 -11.07
C THR A 70 -0.39 -2.58 -10.04
N VAL A 71 -0.44 -3.60 -9.19
CA VAL A 71 0.61 -3.85 -8.19
C VAL A 71 1.96 -4.05 -8.87
N ALA A 72 2.05 -4.83 -9.95
CA ALA A 72 3.29 -5.05 -10.68
C ALA A 72 3.88 -3.75 -11.27
N VAL A 73 3.04 -2.91 -11.88
CA VAL A 73 3.45 -1.59 -12.39
C VAL A 73 3.96 -0.70 -11.25
N LEU A 74 3.19 -0.59 -10.17
CA LEU A 74 3.59 0.25 -9.03
C LEU A 74 4.91 -0.24 -8.43
N ILE A 75 5.10 -1.56 -8.26
CA ILE A 75 6.35 -2.14 -7.73
C ILE A 75 7.52 -1.74 -8.63
N SER A 76 7.34 -1.80 -9.95
CA SER A 76 8.38 -1.45 -10.91
C SER A 76 8.82 0.01 -10.81
N LEU A 77 7.93 0.90 -10.36
CA LEU A 77 8.19 2.33 -10.19
C LEU A 77 8.76 2.67 -8.80
N PHE A 78 8.24 2.05 -7.75
CA PHE A 78 8.46 2.51 -6.37
C PHE A 78 9.31 1.57 -5.51
N ALA A 79 9.47 0.30 -5.89
CA ALA A 79 10.30 -0.64 -5.13
C ALA A 79 11.78 -0.22 -5.00
N PRO A 80 12.40 0.53 -5.93
CA PRO A 80 13.71 1.14 -5.70
C PRO A 80 13.71 2.12 -4.51
N ILE A 81 12.64 2.87 -4.33
CA ILE A 81 12.59 3.98 -3.36
C ILE A 81 12.21 3.48 -1.97
N THR A 82 11.20 2.61 -1.86
CA THR A 82 10.66 2.20 -0.55
C THR A 82 10.41 0.70 -0.42
N GLN A 83 10.75 -0.11 -1.43
CA GLN A 83 10.40 -1.54 -1.52
C GLN A 83 8.90 -1.83 -1.64
N ALA A 84 8.07 -0.80 -1.91
CA ALA A 84 6.65 -0.91 -2.16
C ALA A 84 5.89 -1.65 -1.04
N GLY A 85 5.95 -1.10 0.18
CA GLY A 85 5.38 -1.71 1.37
C GLY A 85 3.86 -1.81 1.31
N TRP A 86 3.18 -0.67 1.17
CA TRP A 86 1.73 -0.40 0.97
C TRP A 86 0.73 -1.17 1.82
N ASN A 87 1.21 -2.03 2.72
CA ASN A 87 0.42 -2.92 3.54
C ASN A 87 1.12 -3.02 4.90
N PRO A 88 0.59 -2.32 5.92
CA PRO A 88 1.15 -2.35 7.27
C PRO A 88 1.31 -3.76 7.83
N ALA A 89 0.42 -4.70 7.50
CA ALA A 89 0.52 -6.08 7.97
C ALA A 89 1.63 -6.88 7.28
N ARG A 90 1.92 -6.58 6.01
CA ARG A 90 3.03 -7.18 5.24
C ARG A 90 4.38 -6.86 5.87
N ASP A 91 4.52 -5.65 6.41
CA ASP A 91 5.76 -5.16 7.02
C ASP A 91 5.83 -5.50 8.51
N PHE A 92 4.79 -5.14 9.27
CA PHE A 92 4.82 -5.21 10.73
C PHE A 92 4.87 -6.64 11.27
N GLY A 93 4.14 -7.58 10.65
CA GLY A 93 4.12 -8.98 11.08
C GLY A 93 5.50 -9.62 11.04
N PRO A 94 6.17 -9.64 9.87
CA PRO A 94 7.55 -10.12 9.75
C PRO A 94 8.55 -9.40 10.65
N ARG A 95 8.40 -8.09 10.86
CA ARG A 95 9.28 -7.33 11.79
C ARG A 95 9.14 -7.77 13.24
N ILE A 96 7.93 -8.08 13.71
CA ILE A 96 7.75 -8.64 15.07
C ILE A 96 8.56 -9.93 15.20
N VAL A 97 8.47 -10.81 14.19
CA VAL A 97 9.24 -12.07 14.19
C VAL A 97 10.74 -11.80 14.24
N ALA A 98 11.25 -10.87 13.43
CA ALA A 98 12.66 -10.50 13.44
C ALA A 98 13.09 -9.89 14.78
N PHE A 99 12.27 -9.01 15.36
CA PHE A 99 12.55 -8.41 16.67
C PHE A 99 12.66 -9.48 17.75
N LEU A 100 11.70 -10.40 17.82
CA LEU A 100 11.69 -11.52 18.78
C LEU A 100 12.82 -12.52 18.55
N ALA A 101 13.25 -12.68 17.31
CA ALA A 101 14.36 -13.56 16.95
C ALA A 101 15.75 -12.91 17.13
N GLY A 102 15.80 -11.72 17.73
CA GLY A 102 17.04 -11.10 18.22
C GLY A 102 17.67 -10.06 17.30
N TRP A 103 16.98 -9.63 16.22
CA TRP A 103 17.48 -8.56 15.36
C TRP A 103 17.31 -7.15 15.94
N GLY A 104 16.58 -6.99 17.05
CA GLY A 104 16.51 -5.75 17.84
C GLY A 104 16.11 -4.53 17.01
N ASP A 105 16.83 -3.43 17.20
CA ASP A 105 16.49 -2.10 16.65
C ASP A 105 16.45 -2.04 15.12
N ILE A 106 17.13 -2.97 14.44
CA ILE A 106 17.09 -3.09 12.98
C ILE A 106 15.70 -3.53 12.51
N ALA A 107 15.00 -4.35 13.29
CA ALA A 107 13.64 -4.77 12.99
C ALA A 107 12.65 -3.67 13.37
N ILE A 108 12.68 -3.21 14.62
CA ILE A 108 11.79 -2.18 15.18
C ILE A 108 12.62 -1.29 16.13
N PRO A 109 12.70 0.04 15.91
CA PRO A 109 11.91 0.85 14.97
C PRO A 109 12.46 0.87 13.53
N GLY A 110 13.50 0.08 13.25
CA GLY A 110 14.21 0.09 11.97
C GLY A 110 15.16 1.29 11.83
N PRO A 111 16.04 1.27 10.82
CA PRO A 111 16.96 2.37 10.55
C PRO A 111 16.20 3.70 10.46
N ARG A 112 16.69 4.71 11.18
CA ARG A 112 16.13 6.08 11.19
C ARG A 112 14.65 6.16 11.61
N GLY A 113 14.15 5.16 12.34
CA GLY A 113 12.73 5.05 12.68
C GLY A 113 11.82 4.76 11.48
N GLY A 114 12.40 4.21 10.40
CA GLY A 114 11.74 4.07 9.10
C GLY A 114 10.50 3.18 9.10
N PHE A 115 10.34 2.29 10.07
CA PHE A 115 9.12 1.49 10.26
C PHE A 115 7.84 2.33 10.21
N VAL A 116 7.88 3.55 10.77
CA VAL A 116 6.71 4.45 10.83
C VAL A 116 6.19 4.82 9.44
N ALA A 117 7.08 4.93 8.44
CA ALA A 117 6.68 5.25 7.06
C ALA A 117 5.76 4.17 6.48
N TYR A 118 6.02 2.90 6.78
CA TYR A 118 5.28 1.73 6.31
C TYR A 118 3.96 1.48 7.05
N ILE A 119 3.74 2.18 8.16
CA ILE A 119 2.45 2.20 8.86
C ILE A 119 1.65 3.42 8.45
N LEU A 120 2.19 4.63 8.64
CA LEU A 120 1.44 5.86 8.45
C LEU A 120 1.19 6.16 6.98
N GLY A 121 2.18 5.94 6.11
CA GLY A 121 2.06 6.15 4.67
C GLY A 121 0.85 5.41 4.11
N PRO A 122 0.79 4.07 4.25
CA PRO A 122 -0.34 3.30 3.72
C PRO A 122 -1.69 3.61 4.35
N LEU A 123 -1.76 3.85 5.67
CA LEU A 123 -3.03 4.19 6.33
C LEU A 123 -3.61 5.52 5.82
N VAL A 124 -2.78 6.55 5.71
CA VAL A 124 -3.19 7.85 5.18
C VAL A 124 -3.49 7.74 3.69
N GLY A 125 -2.58 7.13 2.92
CA GLY A 125 -2.70 6.95 1.49
C GLY A 125 -3.96 6.18 1.08
N GLY A 126 -4.21 5.03 1.70
CA GLY A 126 -5.39 4.22 1.41
C GLY A 126 -6.69 4.95 1.70
N THR A 127 -6.75 5.68 2.82
CA THR A 127 -7.91 6.52 3.15
C THR A 127 -8.13 7.60 2.08
N LEU A 128 -7.07 8.30 1.67
CA LEU A 128 -7.15 9.32 0.61
C LEU A 128 -7.56 8.72 -0.74
N GLY A 129 -7.03 7.55 -1.11
CA GLY A 129 -7.40 6.84 -2.33
C GLY A 129 -8.89 6.50 -2.38
N GLY A 130 -9.44 6.02 -1.26
CA GLY A 130 -10.87 5.78 -1.12
C GLY A 130 -11.70 7.05 -1.24
N LEU A 131 -11.30 8.12 -0.57
CA LEU A 131 -11.99 9.42 -0.64
C LEU A 131 -11.98 10.01 -2.06
N VAL A 132 -10.86 9.90 -2.77
CA VAL A 132 -10.75 10.33 -4.17
C VAL A 132 -11.67 9.49 -5.06
N TYR A 133 -11.74 8.17 -4.83
CA TYR A 133 -12.67 7.30 -5.54
C TYR A 133 -14.12 7.74 -5.33
N ASP A 134 -14.54 7.92 -4.08
CA ASP A 134 -15.89 8.35 -3.74
C ASP A 134 -16.21 9.71 -4.36
N TRP A 135 -15.25 10.65 -4.34
CA TRP A 135 -15.48 11.99 -4.89
C TRP A 135 -15.56 12.05 -6.42
N THR A 136 -14.92 11.12 -7.11
CA THR A 136 -14.83 11.12 -8.57
C THR A 136 -15.74 10.08 -9.21
N ILE A 137 -15.33 8.81 -9.21
CA ILE A 137 -16.04 7.72 -9.88
C ILE A 137 -17.26 7.31 -9.07
N GLY A 138 -17.12 7.05 -7.77
CA GLY A 138 -18.20 6.54 -6.92
C GLY A 138 -19.44 7.44 -6.91
N ARG A 139 -19.24 8.76 -6.94
CA ARG A 139 -20.30 9.78 -7.04
C ARG A 139 -21.02 9.81 -8.40
N ALA A 140 -20.37 9.37 -9.47
CA ALA A 140 -20.93 9.37 -10.82
C ALA A 140 -21.70 8.09 -11.16
N LEU A 141 -21.60 7.04 -10.33
CA LEU A 141 -22.26 5.76 -10.54
C LEU A 141 -23.73 5.79 -10.08
N PRO A 142 -24.61 4.95 -10.66
CA PRO A 142 -26.00 4.86 -10.25
C PRO A 142 -26.15 4.49 -8.77
N VAL A 143 -27.11 5.12 -8.08
CA VAL A 143 -27.50 4.72 -6.72
C VAL A 143 -28.31 3.43 -6.84
N GLU A 144 -28.01 2.43 -6.02
CA GLU A 144 -28.80 1.21 -5.96
C GLU A 144 -30.18 1.55 -5.39
N GLU A 145 -31.24 1.34 -6.18
CA GLU A 145 -32.59 1.58 -5.69
C GLU A 145 -32.97 0.51 -4.66
N PRO A 146 -33.53 0.90 -3.50
CA PRO A 146 -34.01 -0.08 -2.54
C PRO A 146 -35.08 -0.96 -3.17
N ILE A 147 -35.01 -2.27 -2.93
CA ILE A 147 -36.02 -3.23 -3.39
C ILE A 147 -37.39 -2.77 -2.87
N PRO A 148 -38.39 -2.55 -3.74
CA PRO A 148 -39.73 -2.16 -3.32
C PRO A 148 -40.27 -3.13 -2.27
N ALA A 149 -40.80 -2.60 -1.16
CA ALA A 149 -41.25 -3.39 -0.01
C ALA A 149 -42.30 -4.46 -0.35
N GLU A 150 -42.99 -4.31 -1.49
CA GLU A 150 -43.97 -5.27 -2.01
C GLU A 150 -43.32 -6.57 -2.52
N VAL A 151 -42.09 -6.52 -3.03
CA VAL A 151 -41.35 -7.70 -3.52
C VAL A 151 -40.70 -8.48 -2.37
N SER A 152 -40.44 -7.81 -1.23
CA SER A 152 -39.83 -8.45 -0.04
C SER A 152 -40.79 -9.34 0.76
N ARG A 153 -42.10 -9.30 0.48
CA ARG A 153 -43.14 -10.04 1.22
C ARG A 153 -43.68 -11.29 0.50
N GLY A 154 -43.09 -11.65 -0.64
CA GLY A 154 -43.47 -12.83 -1.45
C GLY A 154 -42.66 -14.07 -1.12
#